data_AF-A0A6P2CSJ6-F1
#
_entry.id   AF-A0A6P2CSJ6-F1
#
_cell.length_a   1.000
_cell.length_b   1.000
_cell.length_c   1.000
_cell.angle_alpha   90.00
_cell.angle_beta   90.00
_cell.angle_gamma   90.00
#
_symmetry.space_group_name_H-M   'P 1'
#
loop_
_entity.id
_entity.type
_entity.pdbx_description
1 polymer ?
#
loop_
_entity_poly.entity_id
_entity_poly.type
_entity_poly.pdbx_seq_one_letter_code
_entity_poly.pdbx_strand_id
1 'polypeptide(L)'
;MSRSPGFRWRATQCAALGLLVAIIVTIAPFGTTQPVSAQPPAGQLPVELRYVPHDAAFFLYADAAKIWSHEATKSFRDADKNTFGLLEGAATKVSGMKITDLKNVVVFYPNLKQPQDTDRVGFILTFTKAFDKKKLEDGLTELLLKNAKIKVSAPDEKTALVLVGLDDEYAKPRLSADDGPLSSAIKAAASGKHALVVGTALGSLPDEIRMDNLPAQVRPFQPIFHATALTATLDLGKSLDLNVRVKTKRAAQAVDAEKALAALAKLLGDELTGELPNLEKGAADNEGLKDVVKALKAVVAAAKGAKFEVDDTEARMTATLPLTDLPLATAYAAGVQAFQAKASVSSSANNLKQIALAMHNYHDANNAFPPAAVCDKKGKPQLSWRVLILPYIEQDALYKEFKLDEPWDSEHNKKLIAKMPKVYAMPGKSKPGDTDTYYRVFVGNGASFDWLMGTSLVGITDGTSNTFMCATGATAVPWTKPDELEFDPEKDNSKLIGLVVNGKAQVAMCDGSVRTLSKIPAKETLNALITRSGGEVIGNDF
;
A
#
# COMPACT_ATOMS: atom_id res chain seq x y z
N MET A 1 13.94 30.50 -7.91
CA MET A 1 13.58 29.87 -6.61
C MET A 1 12.37 28.97 -6.81
N SER A 2 12.58 27.76 -7.34
CA SER A 2 11.53 26.78 -7.64
C SER A 2 11.34 25.84 -6.44
N ARG A 3 10.17 25.90 -5.80
CA ARG A 3 9.78 24.91 -4.79
C ARG A 3 9.37 23.63 -5.52
N SER A 4 10.23 22.62 -5.50
CA SER A 4 9.96 21.28 -6.03
C SER A 4 8.84 20.58 -5.23
N PRO A 5 7.82 19.98 -5.86
CA PRO A 5 6.68 19.33 -5.17
C PRO A 5 7.01 18.04 -4.39
N GLY A 6 8.26 17.57 -4.38
CA GLY A 6 8.64 16.24 -3.89
C GLY A 6 8.70 16.04 -2.37
N PHE A 7 8.55 17.07 -1.54
CA PHE A 7 8.83 16.96 -0.10
C PHE A 7 7.67 16.36 0.72
N ARG A 8 6.41 16.56 0.31
CA ARG A 8 5.25 16.03 1.05
C ARG A 8 5.01 14.53 0.83
N TRP A 9 5.58 13.95 -0.24
CA TRP A 9 5.48 12.53 -0.58
C TRP A 9 6.48 11.65 0.21
N ARG A 10 7.54 12.24 0.77
CA ARG A 10 8.55 11.53 1.58
C ARG A 10 8.21 11.45 3.08
N ALA A 11 7.41 12.36 3.61
CA ALA A 11 6.96 12.29 5.01
C ALA A 11 6.08 11.04 5.29
N THR A 12 5.32 10.60 4.28
CA THR A 12 4.53 9.35 4.32
C THR A 12 5.44 8.11 4.26
N GLN A 13 6.63 8.22 3.66
CA GLN A 13 7.66 7.17 3.69
C GLN A 13 8.42 7.13 5.03
N CYS A 14 8.54 8.26 5.73
CA CYS A 14 9.12 8.27 7.07
C CYS A 14 8.16 7.66 8.11
N ALA A 15 6.85 7.86 7.97
CA ALA A 15 5.85 7.09 8.69
C ALA A 15 5.83 5.61 8.26
N ALA A 16 6.20 5.31 7.00
CA ALA A 16 6.36 3.94 6.50
C ALA A 16 7.56 3.20 7.10
N LEU A 17 8.56 3.86 7.71
CA LEU A 17 9.59 3.17 8.51
C LEU A 17 9.08 2.71 9.90
N GLY A 18 8.10 3.42 10.46
CA GLY A 18 7.33 2.94 11.63
C GLY A 18 6.26 1.92 11.24
N LEU A 19 5.71 2.02 10.03
CA LEU A 19 4.75 1.07 9.45
C LEU A 19 5.42 -0.15 8.81
N LEU A 20 6.75 -0.16 8.60
CA LEU A 20 7.51 -1.29 8.05
C LEU A 20 7.54 -2.48 9.02
N VAL A 21 7.30 -2.24 10.32
CA VAL A 21 7.05 -3.29 11.32
C VAL A 21 5.61 -3.84 11.22
N ALA A 22 4.68 -3.09 10.63
CA ALA A 22 3.29 -3.52 10.37
C ALA A 22 3.07 -4.07 8.95
N ILE A 23 3.93 -3.73 7.97
CA ILE A 23 3.83 -4.20 6.58
C ILE A 23 4.61 -5.50 6.34
N ILE A 24 5.70 -5.80 7.08
CA ILE A 24 6.39 -7.10 6.92
C ILE A 24 5.65 -8.26 7.64
N VAL A 25 4.46 -8.02 8.18
CA VAL A 25 3.50 -9.07 8.60
C VAL A 25 2.52 -9.43 7.45
N THR A 26 2.72 -8.95 6.22
CA THR A 26 1.94 -9.39 5.04
C THR A 26 2.50 -10.60 4.30
N ILE A 27 3.59 -11.21 4.76
CA ILE A 27 4.10 -12.48 4.20
C ILE A 27 4.58 -13.39 5.34
N ALA A 28 3.71 -14.30 5.76
CA ALA A 28 3.98 -15.67 6.23
C ALA A 28 2.96 -16.05 7.31
N PRO A 29 2.05 -16.97 6.97
CA PRO A 29 1.31 -17.66 8.02
C PRO A 29 1.54 -19.21 7.82
N PHE A 30 0.79 -20.15 8.43
CA PHE A 30 0.79 -21.65 8.39
C PHE A 30 1.51 -22.56 9.46
N GLY A 31 0.80 -23.57 10.03
CA GLY A 31 1.04 -24.37 11.30
C GLY A 31 0.63 -25.86 11.21
N THR A 32 0.81 -26.84 12.12
CA THR A 32 0.42 -27.06 13.55
C THR A 32 1.34 -28.04 14.33
N THR A 33 1.43 -27.86 15.66
CA THR A 33 1.94 -28.65 16.83
C THR A 33 2.64 -30.03 16.73
N GLN A 34 3.93 -30.10 17.16
CA GLN A 34 4.53 -30.83 18.32
C GLN A 34 6.06 -31.07 18.12
N PRO A 35 6.84 -31.42 19.17
CA PRO A 35 7.28 -30.61 20.31
C PRO A 35 8.65 -29.93 20.04
N VAL A 36 9.08 -29.11 21.02
CA VAL A 36 10.43 -28.53 21.22
C VAL A 36 11.50 -29.17 20.32
N SER A 37 11.91 -28.48 19.25
CA SER A 37 13.09 -28.92 18.50
C SER A 37 14.26 -28.90 19.45
N ALA A 38 14.99 -30.02 19.52
CA ALA A 38 16.19 -30.18 20.33
C ALA A 38 16.99 -28.88 20.29
N GLN A 39 17.12 -28.25 21.47
CA GLN A 39 17.94 -27.06 21.64
C GLN A 39 19.31 -27.39 21.04
N PRO A 40 19.83 -26.60 20.09
CA PRO A 40 21.11 -26.91 19.47
C PRO A 40 22.16 -27.09 20.57
N PRO A 41 23.17 -27.95 20.37
CA PRO A 41 24.24 -28.15 21.34
C PRO A 41 24.72 -26.80 21.86
N ALA A 42 24.85 -26.68 23.19
CA ALA A 42 25.16 -25.42 23.86
C ALA A 42 26.31 -24.70 23.14
N GLY A 43 26.03 -23.50 22.62
CA GLY A 43 27.01 -22.67 21.93
C GLY A 43 26.88 -22.57 20.40
N GLN A 44 25.91 -23.22 19.73
CA GLN A 44 25.67 -23.04 18.28
C GLN A 44 24.29 -22.47 17.96
N LEU A 45 24.21 -21.56 16.97
CA LEU A 45 22.94 -21.06 16.43
C LEU A 45 22.20 -22.19 15.68
N PRO A 46 20.84 -22.16 15.64
CA PRO A 46 20.06 -22.95 14.69
C PRO A 46 20.54 -22.75 13.25
N VAL A 47 20.44 -23.78 12.40
CA VAL A 47 20.99 -23.79 11.03
C VAL A 47 20.52 -22.57 10.24
N GLU A 48 19.23 -22.24 10.35
CA GLU A 48 18.60 -21.12 9.68
C GLU A 48 19.16 -19.75 10.11
N LEU A 49 19.68 -19.62 11.33
CA LEU A 49 20.22 -18.35 11.82
C LEU A 49 21.71 -18.18 11.52
N ARG A 50 22.42 -19.25 11.12
CA ARG A 50 23.84 -19.19 10.76
C ARG A 50 24.10 -18.39 9.49
N TYR A 51 23.10 -18.17 8.64
CA TYR A 51 23.27 -17.46 7.37
C TYR A 51 22.87 -15.98 7.43
N VAL A 52 22.50 -15.48 8.62
CA VAL A 52 22.18 -14.06 8.83
C VAL A 52 23.45 -13.28 9.17
N PRO A 53 23.81 -12.22 8.43
CA PRO A 53 24.92 -11.36 8.81
C PRO A 53 24.62 -10.62 10.12
N HIS A 54 25.57 -10.60 11.06
CA HIS A 54 25.40 -9.89 12.34
C HIS A 54 25.43 -8.35 12.18
N ASP A 55 25.90 -7.88 11.03
CA ASP A 55 25.95 -6.48 10.59
C ASP A 55 24.91 -6.16 9.49
N ALA A 56 24.00 -7.08 9.18
CA ALA A 56 22.90 -6.86 8.24
C ALA A 56 22.11 -5.61 8.64
N ALA A 57 21.63 -4.86 7.65
CA ALA A 57 20.84 -3.66 7.90
C ALA A 57 19.51 -4.01 8.58
N PHE A 58 18.93 -5.12 8.17
CA PHE A 58 17.65 -5.60 8.66
C PHE A 58 17.65 -7.12 8.78
N PHE A 59 16.96 -7.61 9.79
CA PHE A 59 16.72 -9.01 10.08
C PHE A 59 15.27 -9.18 10.55
N LEU A 60 14.61 -10.22 10.06
CA LEU A 60 13.33 -10.69 10.55
C LEU A 60 13.36 -12.19 10.68
N TYR A 61 12.91 -12.69 11.81
CA TYR A 61 12.58 -14.09 12.06
C TYR A 61 11.11 -14.19 12.42
N ALA A 62 10.39 -15.08 11.77
CA ALA A 62 9.00 -15.41 12.08
C ALA A 62 8.88 -16.92 12.32
N ASP A 63 8.40 -17.31 13.50
CA ASP A 63 7.96 -18.67 13.78
C ASP A 63 6.58 -18.88 13.13
N ALA A 64 6.63 -19.23 11.84
CA ALA A 64 5.44 -19.39 11.00
C ALA A 64 4.45 -20.38 11.64
N ALA A 65 4.96 -21.49 12.17
CA ALA A 65 4.15 -22.52 12.80
C ALA A 65 3.38 -22.00 14.03
N LYS A 66 4.07 -21.26 14.91
CA LYS A 66 3.47 -20.64 16.10
C LYS A 66 2.44 -19.57 15.72
N ILE A 67 2.78 -18.71 14.76
CA ILE A 67 1.88 -17.63 14.30
C ILE A 67 0.57 -18.21 13.77
N TRP A 68 0.62 -19.24 12.94
CA TRP A 68 -0.59 -19.77 12.31
C TRP A 68 -1.53 -20.58 13.17
N SER A 69 -0.93 -21.36 14.07
CA SER A 69 -1.68 -22.25 14.95
C SER A 69 -2.41 -21.45 16.02
N HIS A 70 -2.07 -20.17 16.18
CA HIS A 70 -2.71 -19.25 17.11
C HIS A 70 -4.18 -18.98 16.79
N GLU A 71 -5.02 -18.85 17.82
CA GLU A 71 -6.46 -18.62 17.67
C GLU A 71 -6.79 -17.30 16.97
N ALA A 72 -6.01 -16.25 17.24
CA ALA A 72 -6.17 -14.95 16.58
C ALA A 72 -5.98 -15.05 15.06
N THR A 73 -4.93 -15.74 14.60
CA THR A 73 -4.69 -15.89 13.16
C THR A 73 -5.69 -16.84 12.52
N LYS A 74 -6.12 -17.89 13.22
CA LYS A 74 -7.26 -18.71 12.79
C LYS A 74 -8.52 -17.86 12.56
N SER A 75 -8.81 -16.95 13.48
CA SER A 75 -9.97 -16.04 13.39
C SER A 75 -9.93 -15.17 12.13
N PHE A 76 -8.75 -14.64 11.76
CA PHE A 76 -8.58 -13.87 10.51
C PHE A 76 -8.78 -14.72 9.25
N ARG A 77 -8.33 -15.98 9.28
CA ARG A 77 -8.46 -16.91 8.15
C ARG A 77 -9.88 -17.33 7.89
N ASP A 78 -10.59 -17.62 8.97
CA ASP A 78 -12.00 -17.97 8.90
C ASP A 78 -12.82 -16.79 8.35
N ALA A 79 -12.38 -15.55 8.64
CA ALA A 79 -12.99 -14.31 8.17
C ALA A 79 -12.66 -13.94 6.70
N ASP A 80 -11.50 -14.33 6.16
CA ASP A 80 -11.10 -14.01 4.77
C ASP A 80 -10.49 -15.22 4.03
N LYS A 81 -11.31 -16.25 3.85
CA LYS A 81 -10.90 -17.49 3.17
C LYS A 81 -10.36 -17.27 1.75
N ASN A 82 -10.80 -16.21 1.07
CA ASN A 82 -10.39 -15.93 -0.30
C ASN A 82 -8.93 -15.46 -0.34
N THR A 83 -8.58 -14.45 0.46
CA THR A 83 -7.20 -13.94 0.51
C THR A 83 -6.25 -15.01 1.02
N PHE A 84 -6.61 -15.72 2.10
CA PHE A 84 -5.77 -16.77 2.65
C PHE A 84 -5.68 -18.01 1.75
N GLY A 85 -6.76 -18.35 1.02
CA GLY A 85 -6.74 -19.46 0.05
C GLY A 85 -5.90 -19.15 -1.20
N LEU A 86 -5.91 -17.90 -1.68
CA LEU A 86 -4.99 -17.45 -2.73
C LEU A 86 -3.54 -17.58 -2.27
N LEU A 87 -3.27 -17.23 -1.01
CA LEU A 87 -1.94 -17.31 -0.44
C LEU A 87 -1.49 -18.77 -0.25
N GLU A 88 -2.37 -19.69 0.19
CA GLU A 88 -2.13 -21.15 0.18
C GLU A 88 -1.77 -21.68 -1.20
N GLY A 89 -2.59 -21.30 -2.19
CA GLY A 89 -2.40 -21.71 -3.57
C GLY A 89 -1.07 -21.22 -4.13
N ALA A 90 -0.73 -19.96 -3.89
CA ALA A 90 0.53 -19.35 -4.33
C ALA A 90 1.75 -20.08 -3.74
N ALA A 91 1.76 -20.32 -2.42
CA ALA A 91 2.91 -20.99 -1.80
C ALA A 91 3.04 -22.46 -2.24
N THR A 92 1.91 -23.16 -2.41
CA THR A 92 1.91 -24.53 -2.95
C THR A 92 2.43 -24.56 -4.38
N LYS A 93 2.05 -23.57 -5.20
CA LYS A 93 2.55 -23.43 -6.57
C LYS A 93 4.06 -23.17 -6.58
N VAL A 94 4.54 -22.25 -5.74
CA VAL A 94 5.93 -21.80 -5.71
C VAL A 94 6.87 -22.86 -5.14
N SER A 95 6.51 -23.50 -4.04
CA SER A 95 7.41 -24.39 -3.30
C SER A 95 7.07 -25.88 -3.45
N GLY A 96 5.87 -26.20 -3.93
CA GLY A 96 5.30 -27.55 -3.83
C GLY A 96 4.91 -27.96 -2.41
N MET A 97 5.12 -27.10 -1.42
CA MET A 97 4.86 -27.36 -0.02
C MET A 97 3.58 -26.65 0.40
N LYS A 98 2.82 -27.29 1.28
CA LYS A 98 1.75 -26.59 1.98
C LYS A 98 2.41 -25.66 2.96
N ILE A 99 1.80 -24.54 3.22
CA ILE A 99 2.43 -23.61 4.14
C ILE A 99 2.39 -24.18 5.58
N THR A 100 1.51 -25.13 5.88
CA THR A 100 1.53 -25.90 7.15
C THR A 100 2.81 -26.70 7.36
N ASP A 101 3.59 -26.89 6.28
CA ASP A 101 4.90 -27.52 6.32
C ASP A 101 6.02 -26.52 6.64
N LEU A 102 5.74 -25.22 6.82
CA LEU A 102 6.72 -24.19 7.12
C LEU A 102 6.88 -24.03 8.64
N LYS A 103 8.10 -24.24 9.14
CA LYS A 103 8.47 -24.05 10.55
C LYS A 103 8.72 -22.58 10.85
N ASN A 104 9.65 -21.96 10.12
CA ASN A 104 10.01 -20.56 10.28
C ASN A 104 10.49 -19.93 8.98
N VAL A 105 10.46 -18.60 8.96
CA VAL A 105 10.96 -17.76 7.88
C VAL A 105 11.95 -16.78 8.44
N VAL A 106 13.11 -16.67 7.80
CA VAL A 106 14.07 -15.60 8.04
C VAL A 106 14.19 -14.74 6.80
N VAL A 107 14.21 -13.42 7.00
CA VAL A 107 14.53 -12.44 5.96
C VAL A 107 15.66 -11.58 6.47
N PHE A 108 16.66 -11.32 5.63
CA PHE A 108 17.66 -10.32 5.94
C PHE A 108 17.98 -9.46 4.72
N TYR A 109 18.22 -8.19 4.98
CA TYR A 109 18.87 -7.30 4.02
C TYR A 109 20.31 -7.12 4.48
N PRO A 110 21.29 -7.31 3.58
CA PRO A 110 22.69 -7.07 3.92
C PRO A 110 22.90 -5.60 4.32
N ASN A 111 24.12 -5.25 4.66
CA ASN A 111 24.49 -3.85 4.84
C ASN A 111 24.14 -3.04 3.57
N LEU A 112 23.31 -2.01 3.73
CA LEU A 112 22.78 -1.18 2.66
C LEU A 112 23.66 0.07 2.53
N LYS A 113 24.53 0.09 1.52
CA LYS A 113 25.42 1.23 1.26
C LYS A 113 24.74 2.29 0.42
N GLN A 114 23.81 1.89 -0.45
CA GLN A 114 23.08 2.77 -1.36
C GLN A 114 21.60 2.34 -1.42
N PRO A 115 20.66 3.25 -1.77
CA PRO A 115 19.23 2.93 -1.76
C PRO A 115 18.82 1.70 -2.60
N GLN A 116 19.49 1.46 -3.73
CA GLN A 116 19.24 0.31 -4.61
C GLN A 116 19.72 -1.03 -4.05
N ASP A 117 20.52 -1.05 -2.97
CA ASP A 117 20.88 -2.30 -2.29
C ASP A 117 19.64 -3.00 -1.69
N THR A 118 18.50 -2.30 -1.59
CA THR A 118 17.20 -2.88 -1.19
C THR A 118 16.67 -3.93 -2.17
N ASP A 119 17.21 -4.02 -3.38
CA ASP A 119 16.89 -5.12 -4.32
C ASP A 119 17.62 -6.44 -3.95
N ARG A 120 18.55 -6.39 -2.98
CA ARG A 120 19.36 -7.53 -2.54
C ARG A 120 18.85 -8.06 -1.21
N VAL A 121 18.38 -9.30 -1.20
CA VAL A 121 17.69 -9.88 -0.04
C VAL A 121 17.97 -11.37 0.09
N GLY A 122 18.13 -11.83 1.33
CA GLY A 122 18.23 -13.25 1.66
C GLY A 122 16.96 -13.73 2.35
N PHE A 123 16.42 -14.86 1.90
CA PHE A 123 15.35 -15.59 2.55
C PHE A 123 15.84 -16.95 3.01
N ILE A 124 15.40 -17.37 4.20
CA ILE A 124 15.68 -18.70 4.72
C ILE A 124 14.36 -19.31 5.14
N LEU A 125 13.98 -20.39 4.46
CA LEU A 125 12.73 -21.09 4.69
C LEU A 125 13.07 -22.42 5.35
N THR A 126 12.60 -22.62 6.58
CA THR A 126 12.77 -23.89 7.27
C THR A 126 11.46 -24.64 7.26
N PHE A 127 11.46 -25.85 6.75
CA PHE A 127 10.29 -26.72 6.64
C PHE A 127 10.29 -27.79 7.74
N THR A 128 9.12 -28.38 7.99
CA THR A 128 8.97 -29.50 8.94
C THR A 128 9.39 -30.83 8.33
N LYS A 129 9.38 -30.92 7.00
CA LYS A 129 9.76 -32.08 6.18
C LYS A 129 10.65 -31.65 5.02
N ALA A 130 11.25 -32.62 4.33
CA ALA A 130 12.13 -32.34 3.19
C ALA A 130 11.40 -31.58 2.07
N PHE A 131 12.08 -30.64 1.42
CA PHE A 131 11.53 -29.84 0.32
C PHE A 131 12.17 -30.20 -1.02
N ASP A 132 11.46 -29.96 -2.12
CA ASP A 132 12.02 -30.09 -3.46
C ASP A 132 12.70 -28.77 -3.86
N LYS A 133 14.04 -28.78 -3.85
CA LYS A 133 14.86 -27.62 -4.19
C LYS A 133 14.56 -27.10 -5.60
N LYS A 134 14.48 -27.99 -6.59
CA LYS A 134 14.31 -27.59 -7.98
C LYS A 134 12.94 -26.96 -8.19
N LYS A 135 11.90 -27.56 -7.61
CA LYS A 135 10.54 -27.00 -7.66
C LYS A 135 10.46 -25.62 -7.02
N LEU A 136 11.11 -25.43 -5.86
CA LEU A 136 11.20 -24.12 -5.20
C LEU A 136 11.92 -23.08 -6.06
N GLU A 137 13.04 -23.46 -6.68
CA GLU A 137 13.82 -22.60 -7.57
C GLU A 137 13.03 -22.19 -8.83
N ASP A 138 12.37 -23.14 -9.48
CA ASP A 138 11.53 -22.91 -10.65
C ASP A 138 10.34 -22.00 -10.29
N GLY A 139 9.66 -22.27 -9.17
CA GLY A 139 8.50 -21.48 -8.72
C GLY A 139 8.86 -20.06 -8.28
N LEU A 140 10.03 -19.87 -7.64
CA LEU A 140 10.53 -18.53 -7.32
C LEU A 140 10.90 -17.74 -8.58
N THR A 141 11.45 -18.40 -9.60
CA THR A 141 11.79 -17.78 -10.89
C THR A 141 10.53 -17.34 -11.65
N GLU A 142 9.42 -18.09 -11.54
CA GLU A 142 8.13 -17.69 -12.11
C GLU A 142 7.52 -16.50 -11.35
N LEU A 143 7.67 -16.46 -10.02
CA LEU A 143 7.06 -15.45 -9.15
C LEU A 143 7.81 -14.12 -9.15
N LEU A 144 9.14 -14.17 -9.08
CA LEU A 144 10.01 -13.00 -8.99
C LEU A 144 10.31 -12.47 -10.40
N LEU A 145 10.44 -11.14 -10.54
CA LEU A 145 10.63 -10.43 -11.81
C LEU A 145 11.60 -11.17 -12.77
N LYS A 146 11.29 -11.20 -14.07
CA LYS A 146 12.00 -11.93 -15.16
C LYS A 146 13.54 -11.76 -15.24
N ASN A 147 14.14 -10.87 -14.45
CA ASN A 147 15.57 -10.53 -14.48
C ASN A 147 16.28 -10.64 -13.11
N ALA A 148 15.60 -11.10 -12.05
CA ALA A 148 16.23 -11.23 -10.73
C ALA A 148 17.25 -12.38 -10.72
N LYS A 149 18.47 -12.13 -10.25
CA LYS A 149 19.47 -13.19 -10.03
C LYS A 149 19.12 -13.93 -8.75
N ILE A 150 18.52 -15.12 -8.88
CA ILE A 150 18.10 -15.96 -7.76
C ILE A 150 19.05 -17.14 -7.67
N LYS A 151 19.52 -17.44 -6.46
CA LYS A 151 20.27 -18.65 -6.15
C LYS A 151 19.63 -19.36 -4.97
N VAL A 152 19.30 -20.64 -5.15
CA VAL A 152 18.78 -21.49 -4.06
C VAL A 152 19.84 -22.48 -3.63
N SER A 153 20.04 -22.60 -2.32
CA SER A 153 20.91 -23.60 -1.70
C SER A 153 20.16 -24.31 -0.57
N ALA A 154 20.60 -25.52 -0.23
CA ALA A 154 19.98 -26.35 0.81
C ALA A 154 21.05 -26.68 1.87
N PRO A 155 21.18 -25.87 2.93
CA PRO A 155 22.01 -26.18 4.08
C PRO A 155 21.79 -27.58 4.67
N ASP A 156 20.55 -28.05 4.64
CA ASP A 156 20.12 -29.41 4.95
C ASP A 156 18.85 -29.76 4.15
N GLU A 157 18.25 -30.93 4.42
CA GLU A 157 17.07 -31.41 3.68
C GLU A 157 15.80 -30.56 3.93
N LYS A 158 15.76 -29.75 5.00
CA LYS A 158 14.58 -28.99 5.45
C LYS A 158 14.75 -27.48 5.38
N THR A 159 15.96 -26.99 5.20
CA THR A 159 16.24 -25.55 5.14
C THR A 159 16.62 -25.15 3.73
N ALA A 160 15.89 -24.19 3.16
CA ALA A 160 16.21 -23.55 1.90
C ALA A 160 16.79 -22.16 2.17
N LEU A 161 17.99 -21.88 1.67
CA LEU A 161 18.57 -20.54 1.63
C LEU A 161 18.43 -19.99 0.21
N VAL A 162 17.64 -18.93 0.08
CA VAL A 162 17.34 -18.23 -1.17
C VAL A 162 18.04 -16.87 -1.15
N LEU A 163 18.92 -16.65 -2.12
CA LEU A 163 19.70 -15.43 -2.28
C LEU A 163 19.21 -14.71 -3.54
N VAL A 164 18.69 -13.50 -3.37
CA VAL A 164 18.23 -12.65 -4.48
C VAL A 164 19.19 -11.48 -4.62
N GLY A 165 19.93 -11.41 -5.73
CA GLY A 165 20.94 -10.37 -5.96
C GLY A 165 22.13 -10.40 -4.99
N LEU A 166 22.27 -11.47 -4.19
CA LEU A 166 23.38 -11.69 -3.26
C LEU A 166 24.40 -12.66 -3.86
N ASP A 167 25.67 -12.45 -3.50
CA ASP A 167 26.78 -13.30 -3.92
C ASP A 167 26.91 -14.57 -3.04
N ASP A 168 27.85 -15.42 -3.43
CA ASP A 168 28.12 -16.72 -2.80
C ASP A 168 28.71 -16.60 -1.39
N GLU A 169 29.15 -15.42 -0.95
CA GLU A 169 29.62 -15.21 0.40
C GLU A 169 28.49 -15.38 1.41
N TYR A 170 27.27 -14.96 1.05
CA TYR A 170 26.07 -15.12 1.89
C TYR A 170 25.60 -16.57 2.00
N ALA A 171 26.13 -17.49 1.17
CA ALA A 171 25.88 -18.93 1.28
C ALA A 171 26.79 -19.63 2.30
N LYS A 172 27.71 -18.91 2.95
CA LYS A 172 28.61 -19.47 3.97
C LYS A 172 27.99 -19.32 5.36
N PRO A 173 27.99 -20.38 6.18
CA PRO A 173 27.50 -20.28 7.56
C PRO A 173 28.46 -19.43 8.39
N ARG A 174 27.89 -18.61 9.28
CA ARG A 174 28.58 -17.76 10.25
C ARG A 174 28.65 -18.43 11.62
N LEU A 175 29.63 -18.00 12.42
CA LEU A 175 29.86 -18.57 13.74
C LEU A 175 28.96 -17.87 14.76
N SER A 176 28.50 -18.62 15.76
CA SER A 176 27.73 -18.08 16.89
C SER A 176 28.52 -17.09 17.76
N ALA A 177 29.86 -17.15 17.68
CA ALA A 177 30.78 -16.24 18.36
C ALA A 177 30.95 -14.91 17.62
N ASP A 178 30.49 -14.81 16.36
CA ASP A 178 30.50 -13.54 15.62
C ASP A 178 29.63 -12.53 16.36
N ASP A 179 30.13 -11.31 16.52
CA ASP A 179 29.40 -10.23 17.20
C ASP A 179 29.12 -9.06 16.25
N GLY A 180 28.03 -8.35 16.51
CA GLY A 180 27.57 -7.25 15.69
C GLY A 180 26.25 -6.65 16.19
N PRO A 181 25.79 -5.55 15.57
CA PRO A 181 24.59 -4.84 16.01
C PRO A 181 23.34 -5.71 16.13
N LEU A 182 23.20 -6.76 15.31
CA LEU A 182 22.03 -7.65 15.33
C LEU A 182 22.18 -8.90 16.21
N SER A 183 23.32 -9.10 16.88
CA SER A 183 23.57 -10.28 17.71
C SER A 183 22.46 -10.53 18.74
N SER A 184 21.92 -9.49 19.36
CA SER A 184 20.85 -9.60 20.37
C SER A 184 19.52 -10.06 19.76
N ALA A 185 19.20 -9.61 18.54
CA ALA A 185 18.01 -10.02 17.80
C ALA A 185 18.14 -11.47 17.33
N ILE A 186 19.30 -11.85 16.77
CA ILE A 186 19.56 -13.23 16.32
C ILE A 186 19.51 -14.19 17.51
N LYS A 187 20.10 -13.84 18.66
CA LYS A 187 19.99 -14.64 19.90
C LYS A 187 18.55 -14.72 20.42
N ALA A 188 17.77 -13.64 20.33
CA ALA A 188 16.36 -13.67 20.69
C ALA A 188 15.56 -14.62 19.80
N ALA A 189 15.81 -14.62 18.48
CA ALA A 189 15.21 -15.59 17.55
C ALA A 189 15.64 -17.03 17.88
N ALA A 190 16.93 -17.24 18.15
CA ALA A 190 17.49 -18.53 18.50
C ALA A 190 16.93 -19.14 19.79
N SER A 191 16.34 -18.31 20.67
CA SER A 191 15.70 -18.80 21.91
C SER A 191 14.47 -19.68 21.66
N GLY A 192 13.84 -19.58 20.47
CA GLY A 192 12.58 -20.24 20.15
C GLY A 192 11.37 -19.73 20.94
N LYS A 193 11.55 -18.71 21.79
CA LYS A 193 10.46 -18.13 22.60
C LYS A 193 9.50 -17.29 21.74
N HIS A 194 10.06 -16.47 20.86
CA HIS A 194 9.33 -15.40 20.19
C HIS A 194 8.64 -15.85 18.91
N ALA A 195 7.41 -15.38 18.69
CA ALA A 195 6.69 -15.62 17.45
C ALA A 195 7.26 -14.78 16.30
N LEU A 196 7.66 -13.54 16.59
CA LEU A 196 8.35 -12.65 15.65
C LEU A 196 9.55 -12.01 16.34
N VAL A 197 10.66 -11.89 15.63
CA VAL A 197 11.80 -11.06 16.03
C VAL A 197 12.21 -10.21 14.83
N VAL A 198 12.34 -8.91 15.04
CA VAL A 198 12.83 -7.96 14.05
C VAL A 198 14.05 -7.27 14.62
N GLY A 199 15.10 -7.15 13.83
CA GLY A 199 16.32 -6.44 14.17
C GLY A 199 16.68 -5.45 13.07
N THR A 200 17.10 -4.24 13.45
CA THR A 200 17.63 -3.24 12.52
C THR A 200 18.97 -2.75 13.06
N ALA A 201 20.00 -2.76 12.21
CA ALA A 201 21.29 -2.15 12.49
C ALA A 201 21.31 -0.77 11.85
N LEU A 202 21.10 0.27 12.65
CA LEU A 202 20.90 1.63 12.13
C LEU A 202 22.17 2.21 11.48
N GLY A 203 23.35 1.72 11.89
CA GLY A 203 24.62 2.06 11.25
C GLY A 203 24.84 1.41 9.87
N SER A 204 24.03 0.42 9.51
CA SER A 204 24.08 -0.30 8.23
C SER A 204 22.99 0.17 7.25
N LEU A 205 22.27 1.26 7.59
CA LEU A 205 21.33 1.94 6.71
C LEU A 205 22.02 3.12 6.01
N PRO A 206 21.62 3.48 4.77
CA PRO A 206 22.11 4.68 4.09
C PRO A 206 21.77 5.96 4.86
N ASP A 207 22.60 6.99 4.76
CA ASP A 207 22.42 8.25 5.49
C ASP A 207 21.07 8.93 5.17
N GLU A 208 20.55 8.76 3.94
CA GLU A 208 19.23 9.27 3.55
C GLU A 208 18.09 8.65 4.39
N ILE A 209 18.29 7.44 4.89
CA ILE A 209 17.33 6.68 5.71
C ILE A 209 17.56 6.93 7.21
N ARG A 210 18.74 7.40 7.61
CA ARG A 210 19.09 7.70 9.02
C ARG A 210 18.43 8.97 9.55
N MET A 211 17.72 9.71 8.69
CA MET A 211 16.82 10.81 9.05
C MET A 211 17.48 11.94 9.89
N ASP A 212 18.66 12.41 9.50
CA ASP A 212 19.34 13.48 10.25
C ASP A 212 18.66 14.86 10.16
N ASN A 213 17.81 15.09 9.14
CA ASN A 213 17.10 16.35 8.91
C ASN A 213 15.58 16.20 9.06
N LEU A 214 15.14 15.85 10.28
CA LEU A 214 13.72 15.65 10.61
C LEU A 214 12.95 16.98 10.74
N PRO A 215 11.73 17.09 10.14
CA PRO A 215 10.78 18.16 10.46
C PRO A 215 10.50 18.26 11.96
N ALA A 216 10.16 19.45 12.45
CA ALA A 216 9.99 19.73 13.88
C ALA A 216 9.05 18.75 14.62
N GLN A 217 8.02 18.26 13.92
CA GLN A 217 7.01 17.34 14.45
C GLN A 217 7.53 15.94 14.78
N VAL A 218 8.58 15.50 14.07
CA VAL A 218 9.15 14.14 14.19
C VAL A 218 10.56 14.15 14.79
N ARG A 219 11.12 15.34 15.03
CA ARG A 219 12.41 15.55 15.72
C ARG A 219 12.50 14.87 17.10
N PRO A 220 11.43 14.77 17.92
CA PRO A 220 11.49 14.01 19.18
C PRO A 220 11.89 12.54 19.02
N PHE A 221 11.78 11.96 17.82
CA PHE A 221 12.12 10.55 17.54
C PHE A 221 13.57 10.36 17.07
N GLN A 222 14.28 11.46 16.79
CA GLN A 222 15.66 11.43 16.29
C GLN A 222 16.62 10.55 17.11
N PRO A 223 16.56 10.53 18.47
CA PRO A 223 17.47 9.69 19.26
C PRO A 223 17.43 8.20 18.92
N ILE A 224 16.28 7.67 18.50
CA ILE A 224 16.15 6.25 18.11
C ILE A 224 17.00 5.96 16.89
N PHE A 225 17.06 6.86 15.90
CA PHE A 225 17.81 6.67 14.65
C PHE A 225 19.33 6.77 14.83
N HIS A 226 19.78 7.33 15.95
CA HIS A 226 21.21 7.41 16.32
C HIS A 226 21.68 6.26 17.22
N ALA A 227 20.80 5.32 17.54
CA ALA A 227 21.13 4.12 18.27
C ALA A 227 21.99 3.15 17.43
N THR A 228 22.60 2.16 18.09
CA THR A 228 23.38 1.10 17.42
C THR A 228 22.44 0.12 16.72
N ALA A 229 21.40 -0.33 17.43
CA ALA A 229 20.45 -1.30 16.91
C ALA A 229 19.07 -1.14 17.56
N LEU A 230 18.03 -1.51 16.82
CA LEU A 230 16.68 -1.68 17.32
C LEU A 230 16.31 -3.16 17.22
N THR A 231 15.73 -3.73 18.26
CA THR A 231 15.19 -5.10 18.27
C THR A 231 13.76 -5.08 18.75
N ALA A 232 12.82 -5.61 17.97
CA ALA A 232 11.45 -5.82 18.40
C ALA A 232 11.16 -7.32 18.47
N THR A 233 10.51 -7.78 19.53
CA THR A 233 10.02 -9.17 19.67
C THR A 233 8.52 -9.16 19.92
N LEU A 234 7.83 -10.12 19.32
CA LEU A 234 6.40 -10.34 19.51
C LEU A 234 6.17 -11.75 20.07
N ASP A 235 5.50 -11.83 21.21
CA ASP A 235 5.02 -13.08 21.80
C ASP A 235 3.51 -13.20 21.60
N LEU A 236 3.04 -14.38 21.20
CA LEU A 236 1.63 -14.69 20.97
C LEU A 236 1.14 -15.73 22.00
N GLY A 237 0.12 -15.35 22.76
CA GLY A 237 -0.64 -16.19 23.68
C GLY A 237 -2.04 -15.63 23.90
N LYS A 238 -2.57 -15.67 25.13
CA LYS A 238 -3.84 -14.97 25.47
C LYS A 238 -3.75 -13.45 25.31
N SER A 239 -2.52 -12.93 25.28
CA SER A 239 -2.14 -11.59 24.91
C SER A 239 -1.19 -11.62 23.71
N LEU A 240 -1.11 -10.48 23.03
CA LEU A 240 -0.01 -10.13 22.15
C LEU A 240 0.92 -9.21 22.94
N ASP A 241 2.16 -9.65 23.14
CA ASP A 241 3.16 -8.94 23.93
C ASP A 241 4.27 -8.43 23.01
N LEU A 242 4.35 -7.11 22.87
CA LEU A 242 5.38 -6.42 22.10
C LEU A 242 6.46 -5.94 23.06
N ASN A 243 7.72 -6.27 22.74
CA ASN A 243 8.90 -5.73 23.41
C ASN A 243 9.82 -5.10 22.37
N VAL A 244 10.14 -3.82 22.53
CA VAL A 244 11.08 -3.08 21.69
C VAL A 244 12.28 -2.69 22.55
N ARG A 245 13.48 -2.99 22.07
CA ARG A 245 14.76 -2.63 22.68
C ARG A 245 15.57 -1.78 21.72
N VAL A 246 16.10 -0.68 22.22
CA VAL A 246 16.98 0.22 21.47
C VAL A 246 18.33 0.22 22.15
N LYS A 247 19.33 -0.41 21.51
CA LYS A 247 20.71 -0.48 22.00
C LYS A 247 21.46 0.76 21.57
N THR A 248 22.05 1.47 22.52
CA THR A 248 22.84 2.68 22.27
C THR A 248 24.31 2.46 22.63
N LYS A 249 25.17 3.45 22.32
CA LYS A 249 26.60 3.37 22.66
C LYS A 249 26.88 3.81 24.11
N ARG A 250 26.00 4.62 24.71
CA ARG A 250 26.21 5.27 26.02
C ARG A 250 24.90 5.31 26.79
N ALA A 251 24.95 5.11 28.11
CA ALA A 251 23.76 5.12 28.96
C ALA A 251 22.91 6.40 28.84
N ALA A 252 23.55 7.57 28.69
CA ALA A 252 22.82 8.82 28.45
C ALA A 252 21.97 8.79 27.18
N GLN A 253 22.45 8.15 26.12
CA GLN A 253 21.69 8.00 24.86
C GLN A 253 20.52 7.04 25.02
N ALA A 254 20.62 6.05 25.92
CA ALA A 254 19.50 5.16 26.23
C ALA A 254 18.35 5.92 26.90
N VAL A 255 18.65 6.88 27.79
CA VAL A 255 17.63 7.76 28.38
C VAL A 255 16.92 8.61 27.31
N ASP A 256 17.67 9.14 26.34
CA ASP A 256 17.07 9.91 25.24
C ASP A 256 16.25 9.02 24.29
N ALA A 257 16.72 7.80 24.02
CA ALA A 257 16.00 6.82 23.21
C ALA A 257 14.71 6.34 23.88
N GLU A 258 14.69 6.19 25.20
CA GLU A 258 13.49 5.86 25.98
C GLU A 258 12.42 6.95 25.82
N LYS A 259 12.78 8.21 26.04
CA LYS A 259 11.87 9.34 25.83
C LYS A 259 11.34 9.41 24.39
N ALA A 260 12.19 9.11 23.41
CA ALA A 260 11.80 9.04 22.02
C ALA A 260 10.81 7.90 21.74
N LEU A 261 10.98 6.73 22.36
CA LEU A 261 10.02 5.62 22.29
C LEU A 261 8.68 6.01 22.91
N ALA A 262 8.71 6.66 24.08
CA ALA A 262 7.50 7.13 24.76
C ALA A 262 6.74 8.17 23.91
N ALA A 263 7.46 9.11 23.31
CA ALA A 263 6.88 10.09 22.41
C ALA A 263 6.26 9.43 21.17
N LEU A 264 6.89 8.40 20.61
CA LEU A 264 6.38 7.67 19.44
C LEU A 264 5.11 6.90 19.78
N ALA A 265 5.11 6.17 20.90
CA ALA A 265 3.93 5.45 21.37
C ALA A 265 2.76 6.39 21.64
N LYS A 266 3.04 7.56 22.22
CA LYS A 266 2.04 8.62 22.43
C LYS A 266 1.49 9.14 21.11
N LEU A 267 2.34 9.49 20.14
CA LEU A 267 1.89 9.98 18.83
C LEU A 267 0.98 8.97 18.14
N LEU A 268 1.36 7.69 18.12
CA LEU A 268 0.55 6.62 17.55
C LEU A 268 -0.78 6.46 18.32
N GLY A 269 -0.73 6.50 19.65
CA GLY A 269 -1.93 6.42 20.49
C GLY A 269 -2.89 7.60 20.26
N ASP A 270 -2.37 8.80 20.08
CA ASP A 270 -3.15 10.02 19.83
C ASP A 270 -3.77 10.01 18.42
N GLU A 271 -3.01 9.60 17.39
CA GLU A 271 -3.53 9.46 16.01
C GLU A 271 -4.69 8.45 15.96
N LEU A 272 -4.50 7.27 16.56
CA LEU A 272 -5.56 6.25 16.65
C LEU A 272 -6.75 6.75 17.47
N THR A 273 -6.51 7.56 18.52
CA THR A 273 -7.58 8.17 19.32
C THR A 273 -8.37 9.21 18.50
N GLY A 274 -7.71 9.98 17.63
CA GLY A 274 -8.35 11.00 16.80
C GLY A 274 -9.30 10.43 15.74
N GLU A 275 -9.03 9.22 15.23
CA GLU A 275 -9.89 8.55 14.25
C GLU A 275 -11.11 7.85 14.87
N LEU A 276 -11.08 7.55 16.18
CA LEU A 276 -12.16 6.82 16.86
C LEU A 276 -13.54 7.48 16.71
N PRO A 277 -13.73 8.81 16.92
CA PRO A 277 -15.04 9.42 16.78
C PRO A 277 -15.66 9.29 15.38
N ASN A 278 -14.83 9.31 14.33
CA ASN A 278 -15.32 9.15 12.95
C ASN A 278 -15.76 7.71 12.69
N LEU A 279 -14.99 6.74 13.20
CA LEU A 279 -15.36 5.32 13.12
C LEU A 279 -16.60 5.01 13.97
N GLU A 280 -16.73 5.59 15.15
CA GLU A 280 -17.90 5.44 16.02
C GLU A 280 -19.17 5.97 15.37
N LYS A 281 -19.10 7.14 14.72
CA LYS A 281 -20.22 7.66 13.93
C LYS A 281 -20.61 6.71 12.79
N GLY A 282 -19.61 6.16 12.07
CA GLY A 282 -19.85 5.19 11.01
C GLY A 282 -20.35 3.83 11.52
N ALA A 283 -20.07 3.49 12.78
CA ALA A 283 -20.43 2.23 13.40
C ALA A 283 -21.86 2.21 13.96
N ALA A 284 -22.56 3.34 14.03
CA ALA A 284 -23.89 3.44 14.65
C ALA A 284 -24.85 2.32 14.16
N ASP A 285 -24.87 2.10 12.85
CA ASP A 285 -25.74 1.13 12.17
C ASP A 285 -24.96 -0.05 11.54
N ASN A 286 -23.68 -0.23 11.86
CA ASN A 286 -22.82 -1.27 11.29
C ASN A 286 -22.09 -2.06 12.38
N GLU A 287 -22.60 -3.26 12.69
CA GLU A 287 -22.05 -4.16 13.70
C GLU A 287 -20.57 -4.51 13.46
N GLY A 288 -20.16 -4.71 12.20
CA GLY A 288 -18.76 -4.96 11.86
C GLY A 288 -17.84 -3.79 12.20
N LEU A 289 -18.31 -2.56 11.98
CA LEU A 289 -17.57 -1.36 12.39
C LEU A 289 -17.56 -1.16 13.91
N LYS A 290 -18.59 -1.61 14.65
CA LYS A 290 -18.56 -1.62 16.13
C LYS A 290 -17.44 -2.53 16.64
N ASP A 291 -17.25 -3.69 16.00
CA ASP A 291 -16.18 -4.62 16.32
C ASP A 291 -14.79 -4.04 15.99
N VAL A 292 -14.65 -3.33 14.86
CA VAL A 292 -13.44 -2.55 14.53
C VAL A 292 -13.14 -1.52 15.61
N VAL A 293 -14.16 -0.75 16.05
CA VAL A 293 -14.01 0.24 17.12
C VAL A 293 -13.58 -0.43 18.42
N LYS A 294 -14.16 -1.57 18.79
CA LYS A 294 -13.80 -2.33 20.00
C LYS A 294 -12.34 -2.80 19.95
N ALA A 295 -11.91 -3.41 18.84
CA ALA A 295 -10.53 -3.84 18.65
C ALA A 295 -9.55 -2.65 18.68
N LEU A 296 -9.89 -1.54 18.01
CA LEU A 296 -9.06 -0.33 17.98
C LEU A 296 -8.92 0.31 19.37
N LYS A 297 -10.00 0.36 20.16
CA LYS A 297 -9.95 0.82 21.56
C LYS A 297 -8.99 -0.01 22.40
N ALA A 298 -8.96 -1.34 22.20
CA ALA A 298 -8.02 -2.21 22.90
C ALA A 298 -6.56 -1.91 22.50
N VAL A 299 -6.29 -1.66 21.22
CA VAL A 299 -4.97 -1.23 20.73
C VAL A 299 -4.56 0.12 21.33
N VAL A 300 -5.46 1.10 21.35
CA VAL A 300 -5.23 2.41 21.96
C VAL A 300 -4.92 2.26 23.46
N ALA A 301 -5.65 1.40 24.17
CA ALA A 301 -5.39 1.12 25.58
C ALA A 301 -4.03 0.47 25.80
N ALA A 302 -3.64 -0.51 24.97
CA ALA A 302 -2.33 -1.16 25.03
C ALA A 302 -1.19 -0.17 24.75
N ALA A 303 -1.36 0.74 23.78
CA ALA A 303 -0.38 1.78 23.48
C ALA A 303 -0.22 2.78 24.64
N LYS A 304 -1.34 3.22 25.25
CA LYS A 304 -1.33 4.11 26.42
C LYS A 304 -0.78 3.44 27.67
N GLY A 305 -0.94 2.12 27.79
CA GLY A 305 -0.43 1.30 28.89
C GLY A 305 1.00 0.79 28.69
N ALA A 306 1.68 1.20 27.60
CA ALA A 306 3.05 0.79 27.35
C ALA A 306 3.99 1.28 28.49
N LYS A 307 4.91 0.41 28.89
CA LYS A 307 5.93 0.71 29.90
C LYS A 307 7.25 1.00 29.23
N PHE A 308 8.02 1.91 29.82
CA PHE A 308 9.30 2.35 29.31
C PHE A 308 10.35 2.26 30.41
N GLU A 309 11.49 1.65 30.10
CA GLU A 309 12.56 1.38 31.05
C GLU A 309 13.93 1.60 30.41
N VAL A 310 14.93 1.93 31.22
CA VAL A 310 16.33 2.03 30.80
C VAL A 310 17.15 1.05 31.62
N ASP A 311 17.95 0.24 30.93
CA ASP A 311 18.89 -0.72 31.51
C ASP A 311 20.27 -0.48 30.89
N ASP A 312 21.13 0.22 31.64
CA ASP A 312 22.45 0.69 31.18
C ASP A 312 22.39 1.39 29.81
N THR A 313 22.81 0.71 28.75
CA THR A 313 22.91 1.21 27.38
C THR A 313 21.68 0.87 26.53
N GLU A 314 20.63 0.31 27.12
CA GLU A 314 19.41 -0.11 26.43
C GLU A 314 18.18 0.65 26.92
N ALA A 315 17.42 1.22 25.99
CA ALA A 315 16.05 1.64 26.23
C ALA A 315 15.08 0.51 25.88
N ARG A 316 14.01 0.35 26.65
CA ARG A 316 13.00 -0.70 26.44
C ARG A 316 11.61 -0.13 26.47
N MET A 317 10.76 -0.63 25.57
CA MET A 317 9.32 -0.42 25.58
C MET A 317 8.63 -1.78 25.61
N THR A 318 7.67 -1.96 26.50
CA THR A 318 6.80 -3.15 26.51
C THR A 318 5.34 -2.74 26.42
N ALA A 319 4.58 -3.36 25.52
CA ALA A 319 3.15 -3.17 25.40
C ALA A 319 2.44 -4.52 25.31
N THR A 320 1.34 -4.65 26.04
CA THR A 320 0.55 -5.89 26.11
C THR A 320 -0.86 -5.59 25.62
N LEU A 321 -1.29 -6.32 24.59
CA LEU A 321 -2.65 -6.31 24.08
C LEU A 321 -3.35 -7.61 24.46
N PRO A 322 -4.28 -7.60 25.44
CA PRO A 322 -5.12 -8.75 25.70
C PRO A 322 -5.94 -9.09 24.45
N LEU A 323 -5.93 -10.36 24.04
CA LEU A 323 -6.70 -10.83 22.89
C LEU A 323 -8.05 -11.45 23.30
N THR A 324 -8.20 -11.77 24.59
CA THR A 324 -9.43 -12.29 25.18
C THR A 324 -10.61 -11.36 24.90
N ASP A 325 -11.74 -11.92 24.48
CA ASP A 325 -13.01 -11.22 24.20
C ASP A 325 -12.96 -10.17 23.08
N LEU A 326 -11.86 -10.10 22.31
CA LEU A 326 -11.80 -9.25 21.14
C LEU A 326 -12.50 -9.91 19.94
N PRO A 327 -13.36 -9.18 19.21
CA PRO A 327 -14.06 -9.69 18.03
C PRO A 327 -13.13 -9.70 16.81
N LEU A 328 -12.01 -10.43 16.89
CA LEU A 328 -10.91 -10.34 15.94
C LEU A 328 -11.32 -10.70 14.50
N ALA A 329 -12.15 -11.73 14.32
CA ALA A 329 -12.61 -12.16 13.00
C ALA A 329 -13.45 -11.08 12.30
N THR A 330 -14.48 -10.58 12.97
CA THR A 330 -15.41 -9.58 12.42
C THR A 330 -14.75 -8.21 12.29
N ALA A 331 -13.93 -7.80 13.28
CA ALA A 331 -13.12 -6.59 13.20
C ALA A 331 -12.13 -6.63 12.03
N TYR A 332 -11.50 -7.79 11.78
CA TYR A 332 -10.61 -7.95 10.63
C TYR A 332 -11.36 -7.82 9.31
N ALA A 333 -12.45 -8.58 9.12
CA ALA A 333 -13.24 -8.54 7.89
C ALA A 333 -13.75 -7.11 7.59
N ALA A 334 -14.36 -6.47 8.57
CA ALA A 334 -14.87 -5.11 8.41
C ALA A 334 -13.73 -4.09 8.23
N GLY A 335 -12.60 -4.26 8.92
CA GLY A 335 -11.41 -3.43 8.79
C GLY A 335 -10.79 -3.52 7.40
N VAL A 336 -10.65 -4.72 6.84
CA VAL A 336 -10.18 -4.95 5.47
C VAL A 336 -11.11 -4.29 4.46
N GLN A 337 -12.42 -4.46 4.60
CA GLN A 337 -13.40 -3.81 3.72
C GLN A 337 -13.32 -2.29 3.80
N ALA A 338 -13.27 -1.72 5.00
CA ALA A 338 -13.14 -0.28 5.21
C ALA A 338 -11.83 0.26 4.62
N PHE A 339 -10.72 -0.48 4.74
CA PHE A 339 -9.45 -0.13 4.14
C PHE A 339 -9.50 -0.17 2.61
N GLN A 340 -10.03 -1.24 2.03
CA GLN A 340 -10.19 -1.38 0.57
C GLN A 340 -11.10 -0.28 -0.01
N ALA A 341 -12.17 0.08 0.69
CA ALA A 341 -13.03 1.20 0.34
C ALA A 341 -12.27 2.53 0.29
N LYS A 342 -11.50 2.85 1.34
CA LYS A 342 -10.68 4.07 1.41
C LYS A 342 -9.59 4.08 0.33
N ALA A 343 -8.95 2.94 0.08
CA ALA A 343 -7.95 2.78 -0.96
C ALA A 343 -8.54 3.00 -2.36
N SER A 344 -9.74 2.46 -2.63
CA SER A 344 -10.44 2.64 -3.91
C SER A 344 -10.79 4.12 -4.17
N VAL A 345 -11.26 4.83 -3.14
CA VAL A 345 -11.54 6.28 -3.22
C VAL A 345 -10.27 7.08 -3.53
N SER A 346 -9.17 6.80 -2.82
CA SER A 346 -7.88 7.47 -3.06
C SER A 346 -7.33 7.17 -4.45
N SER A 347 -7.38 5.90 -4.87
CA SER A 347 -6.92 5.46 -6.19
C SER A 347 -7.71 6.12 -7.31
N SER A 348 -9.04 6.22 -7.17
CA SER A 348 -9.89 6.87 -8.17
C SER A 348 -9.61 8.37 -8.25
N ALA A 349 -9.39 9.03 -7.11
CA ALA A 349 -8.98 10.43 -7.10
C ALA A 349 -7.63 10.64 -7.78
N ASN A 350 -6.70 9.70 -7.63
CA ASN A 350 -5.41 9.75 -8.32
C ASN A 350 -5.56 9.53 -9.83
N ASN A 351 -6.43 8.62 -10.27
CA ASN A 351 -6.76 8.45 -11.69
C ASN A 351 -7.31 9.75 -12.30
N LEU A 352 -8.26 10.40 -11.63
CA LEU A 352 -8.79 11.71 -12.06
C LEU A 352 -7.70 12.79 -12.11
N LYS A 353 -6.76 12.83 -11.16
CA LYS A 353 -5.61 13.75 -11.20
C LYS A 353 -4.70 13.48 -12.40
N GLN A 354 -4.42 12.22 -12.71
CA GLN A 354 -3.62 11.85 -13.88
C GLN A 354 -4.33 12.21 -15.18
N ILE A 355 -5.64 11.97 -15.27
CA ILE A 355 -6.47 12.40 -16.41
C ILE A 355 -6.43 13.92 -16.55
N ALA A 356 -6.66 14.67 -15.47
CA ALA A 356 -6.65 16.13 -15.51
C ALA A 356 -5.28 16.69 -15.89
N LEU A 357 -4.19 16.11 -15.37
CA LEU A 357 -2.83 16.49 -15.77
C LEU A 357 -2.60 16.22 -17.27
N ALA A 358 -3.06 15.09 -17.79
CA ALA A 358 -2.97 14.78 -19.22
C ALA A 358 -3.80 15.75 -20.07
N MET A 359 -4.99 16.17 -19.61
CA MET A 359 -5.79 17.22 -20.26
C MET A 359 -5.06 18.56 -20.30
N HIS A 360 -4.38 18.96 -19.22
CA HIS A 360 -3.56 20.16 -19.20
C HIS A 360 -2.37 20.06 -20.15
N ASN A 361 -1.66 18.93 -20.17
CA ASN A 361 -0.55 18.74 -21.11
C ASN A 361 -1.03 18.76 -22.58
N TYR A 362 -2.21 18.18 -22.86
CA TYR A 362 -2.86 18.29 -24.16
C TYR A 362 -3.17 19.76 -24.48
N HIS A 363 -3.75 20.50 -23.53
CA HIS A 363 -4.05 21.92 -23.69
C HIS A 363 -2.77 22.73 -23.98
N ASP A 364 -1.68 22.50 -23.27
CA ASP A 364 -0.42 23.22 -23.50
C ASP A 364 0.14 23.00 -24.91
N ALA A 365 -0.06 21.79 -25.46
CA ALA A 365 0.36 21.46 -26.82
C ALA A 365 -0.62 21.93 -27.92
N ASN A 366 -1.91 22.07 -27.61
CA ASN A 366 -2.98 22.30 -28.59
C ASN A 366 -3.77 23.61 -28.40
N ASN A 367 -3.43 24.41 -27.38
CA ASN A 367 -4.09 25.64 -26.94
C ASN A 367 -5.56 25.51 -26.49
N ALA A 368 -6.04 24.27 -26.35
CA ALA A 368 -7.38 23.95 -25.86
C ALA A 368 -7.41 22.53 -25.29
N PHE A 369 -8.31 22.26 -24.34
CA PHE A 369 -8.67 20.90 -23.97
C PHE A 369 -9.15 20.13 -25.20
N PRO A 370 -9.01 18.78 -25.22
CA PRO A 370 -9.46 18.00 -26.37
C PRO A 370 -10.96 18.18 -26.59
N PRO A 371 -11.43 18.14 -27.85
CA PRO A 371 -12.86 17.97 -28.11
C PRO A 371 -13.32 16.64 -27.52
N ALA A 372 -14.59 16.53 -27.14
CA ALA A 372 -15.14 15.32 -26.53
C ALA A 372 -15.07 14.10 -27.47
N ALA A 373 -15.06 14.34 -28.79
CA ALA A 373 -14.83 13.32 -29.79
C ALA A 373 -13.91 13.78 -30.92
N VAL A 374 -13.19 12.82 -31.51
CA VAL A 374 -12.68 12.93 -32.87
C VAL A 374 -13.85 12.68 -33.80
N CYS A 375 -14.18 13.64 -34.66
CA CYS A 375 -15.29 13.54 -35.60
C CYS A 375 -14.81 13.39 -37.04
N ASP A 376 -15.62 12.74 -37.87
CA ASP A 376 -15.38 12.75 -39.32
C ASP A 376 -15.70 14.12 -39.95
N LYS A 377 -15.50 14.23 -41.27
CA LYS A 377 -15.78 15.46 -42.03
C LYS A 377 -17.25 15.91 -41.98
N LYS A 378 -18.17 15.03 -41.58
CA LYS A 378 -19.61 15.32 -41.41
C LYS A 378 -19.96 15.64 -39.96
N GLY A 379 -18.98 15.71 -39.06
CA GLY A 379 -19.18 15.96 -37.65
C GLY A 379 -19.68 14.74 -36.86
N LYS A 380 -19.65 13.54 -37.45
CA LYS A 380 -20.06 12.32 -36.74
C LYS A 380 -18.94 11.89 -35.78
N PRO A 381 -19.21 11.71 -34.47
CA PRO A 381 -18.25 11.20 -33.51
C PRO A 381 -17.72 9.81 -33.88
N GLN A 382 -16.40 9.66 -33.90
CA GLN A 382 -15.69 8.43 -34.24
C GLN A 382 -14.99 7.84 -33.01
N LEU A 383 -14.16 8.63 -32.32
CA LEU A 383 -13.37 8.19 -31.15
C LEU A 383 -13.51 9.17 -29.99
N SER A 384 -13.39 8.67 -28.77
CA SER A 384 -13.39 9.48 -27.55
C SER A 384 -12.14 10.35 -27.39
N TRP A 385 -12.28 11.50 -26.72
CA TRP A 385 -11.19 12.31 -26.16
C TRP A 385 -10.13 11.50 -25.40
N ARG A 386 -10.52 10.37 -24.79
CA ARG A 386 -9.60 9.48 -24.06
C ARG A 386 -8.49 8.96 -24.97
N VAL A 387 -8.76 8.74 -26.26
CA VAL A 387 -7.75 8.35 -27.24
C VAL A 387 -6.76 9.49 -27.48
N LEU A 388 -7.23 10.73 -27.57
CA LEU A 388 -6.39 11.91 -27.84
C LEU A 388 -5.37 12.19 -26.74
N ILE A 389 -5.68 11.83 -25.49
CA ILE A 389 -4.77 12.07 -24.37
C ILE A 389 -3.78 10.93 -24.10
N LEU A 390 -3.86 9.80 -24.84
CA LEU A 390 -2.97 8.65 -24.66
C LEU A 390 -1.47 9.02 -24.64
N PRO A 391 -0.95 9.89 -25.53
CA PRO A 391 0.46 10.29 -25.49
C PRO A 391 0.87 10.97 -24.17
N TYR A 392 -0.07 11.62 -23.49
CA TYR A 392 0.14 12.37 -22.25
C TYR A 392 -0.05 11.53 -20.98
N ILE A 393 -0.38 10.25 -21.12
CA ILE A 393 -0.40 9.24 -20.06
C ILE A 393 0.56 8.08 -20.36
N GLU A 394 1.64 8.36 -21.09
CA GLU A 394 2.68 7.40 -21.46
C GLU A 394 2.17 6.23 -22.33
N GLN A 395 1.12 6.45 -23.13
CA GLN A 395 0.53 5.46 -24.04
C GLN A 395 0.67 5.85 -25.52
N ASP A 396 1.78 6.53 -25.88
CA ASP A 396 2.07 6.96 -27.26
C ASP A 396 2.10 5.78 -28.26
N ALA A 397 2.65 4.63 -27.86
CA ALA A 397 2.66 3.44 -28.70
C ALA A 397 1.24 2.96 -29.03
N LEU A 398 0.33 2.95 -28.04
CA LEU A 398 -1.06 2.57 -28.24
C LEU A 398 -1.82 3.62 -29.09
N TYR A 399 -1.56 4.91 -28.87
CA TYR A 399 -2.14 5.99 -29.67
C TYR A 399 -1.87 5.80 -31.17
N LYS A 400 -0.63 5.46 -31.53
CA LYS A 400 -0.20 5.23 -32.92
C LYS A 400 -0.86 4.00 -33.56
N GLU A 401 -1.41 3.08 -32.78
CA GLU A 401 -2.17 1.94 -33.31
C GLU A 401 -3.58 2.32 -33.76
N PHE A 402 -4.17 3.41 -33.23
CA PHE A 402 -5.52 3.83 -33.57
C PHE A 402 -5.58 4.48 -34.96
N LYS A 403 -6.66 4.19 -35.69
CA LYS A 403 -7.04 4.93 -36.89
C LYS A 403 -8.06 6.00 -36.54
N LEU A 404 -7.62 7.25 -36.54
CA LEU A 404 -8.42 8.38 -36.05
C LEU A 404 -9.58 8.77 -36.98
N ASP A 405 -9.53 8.32 -38.24
CA ASP A 405 -10.55 8.51 -39.27
C ASP A 405 -11.60 7.37 -39.31
N GLU A 406 -11.45 6.36 -38.44
CA GLU A 406 -12.39 5.25 -38.30
C GLU A 406 -13.11 5.29 -36.93
N PRO A 407 -14.36 4.78 -36.84
CA PRO A 407 -15.08 4.72 -35.57
C PRO A 407 -14.40 3.79 -34.56
N TRP A 408 -14.70 3.99 -33.28
CA TRP A 408 -14.20 3.20 -32.16
C TRP A 408 -14.50 1.69 -32.27
N ASP A 409 -15.59 1.33 -32.96
CA ASP A 409 -16.05 -0.05 -33.17
C ASP A 409 -15.73 -0.59 -34.58
N SER A 410 -14.86 0.09 -35.35
CA SER A 410 -14.38 -0.44 -36.63
C SER A 410 -13.66 -1.78 -36.46
N GLU A 411 -13.58 -2.59 -37.52
CA GLU A 411 -12.85 -3.86 -37.51
C GLU A 411 -11.39 -3.73 -37.03
N HIS A 412 -10.79 -2.56 -37.22
CA HIS A 412 -9.45 -2.23 -36.74
C HIS A 412 -9.47 -1.77 -35.29
N ASN A 413 -10.17 -0.68 -34.98
CA ASN A 413 -10.12 -0.01 -33.67
C ASN A 413 -10.72 -0.87 -32.55
N LYS A 414 -11.74 -1.70 -32.83
CA LYS A 414 -12.37 -2.55 -31.81
C LYS A 414 -11.41 -3.53 -31.14
N LYS A 415 -10.35 -3.93 -31.83
CA LYS A 415 -9.30 -4.84 -31.30
C LYS A 415 -8.44 -4.16 -30.22
N LEU A 416 -8.39 -2.83 -30.22
CA LEU A 416 -7.61 -2.04 -29.27
C LEU A 416 -8.37 -1.76 -27.97
N ILE A 417 -9.68 -2.00 -27.94
CA ILE A 417 -10.53 -1.78 -26.74
C ILE A 417 -10.02 -2.57 -25.53
N ALA A 418 -9.55 -3.80 -25.76
CA ALA A 418 -8.97 -4.66 -24.71
C ALA A 418 -7.65 -4.12 -24.11
N LYS A 419 -7.00 -3.15 -24.77
CA LYS A 419 -5.76 -2.52 -24.29
C LYS A 419 -6.03 -1.27 -23.43
N MET A 420 -7.15 -1.23 -22.69
CA MET A 420 -7.52 -0.10 -21.86
C MET A 420 -6.41 0.28 -20.86
N PRO A 421 -5.92 1.53 -20.87
CA PRO A 421 -5.00 2.01 -19.86
C PRO A 421 -5.58 1.90 -18.44
N LYS A 422 -4.75 1.51 -17.46
CA LYS A 422 -5.18 1.32 -16.06
C LYS A 422 -5.81 2.57 -15.44
N VAL A 423 -5.40 3.77 -15.88
CA VAL A 423 -5.94 5.04 -15.39
C VAL A 423 -7.43 5.21 -15.69
N TYR A 424 -7.98 4.51 -16.70
CA TYR A 424 -9.41 4.55 -17.02
C TYR A 424 -10.24 3.50 -16.27
N ALA A 425 -9.61 2.53 -15.62
CA ALA A 425 -10.31 1.54 -14.81
C ALA A 425 -10.82 2.19 -13.52
N MET A 426 -12.03 1.78 -13.08
CA MET A 426 -12.62 2.26 -11.83
C MET A 426 -12.17 1.37 -10.66
N PRO A 427 -11.35 1.87 -9.71
CA PRO A 427 -10.89 1.08 -8.56
C PRO A 427 -12.04 0.57 -7.71
N GLY A 428 -11.99 -0.71 -7.35
CA GLY A 428 -13.03 -1.39 -6.57
C GLY A 428 -14.28 -1.79 -7.38
N LYS A 429 -14.38 -1.43 -8.67
CA LYS A 429 -15.51 -1.79 -9.53
C LYS A 429 -15.11 -2.53 -10.80
N SER A 430 -14.06 -2.06 -11.50
CA SER A 430 -13.53 -2.71 -12.70
C SER A 430 -12.71 -3.96 -12.34
N LYS A 431 -12.86 -5.02 -13.13
CA LYS A 431 -12.09 -6.27 -13.08
C LYS A 431 -11.01 -6.32 -14.16
N PRO A 432 -9.96 -7.16 -14.00
CA PRO A 432 -8.98 -7.37 -15.07
C PRO A 432 -9.66 -7.83 -16.36
N GLY A 433 -9.38 -7.15 -17.47
CA GLY A 433 -9.99 -7.42 -18.77
C GLY A 433 -11.27 -6.63 -19.06
N ASP A 434 -11.84 -5.93 -18.07
CA ASP A 434 -12.91 -4.96 -18.32
C ASP A 434 -12.39 -3.83 -19.22
N THR A 435 -13.26 -3.34 -20.09
CA THR A 435 -12.92 -2.32 -21.09
C THR A 435 -13.73 -1.05 -20.94
N ASP A 436 -14.56 -0.99 -19.90
CA ASP A 436 -15.46 0.12 -19.67
C ASP A 436 -14.92 1.05 -18.60
N THR A 437 -15.15 2.35 -18.78
CA THR A 437 -14.75 3.41 -17.87
C THR A 437 -15.95 4.19 -17.37
N TYR A 438 -15.82 4.71 -16.16
CA TYR A 438 -16.78 5.62 -15.55
C TYR A 438 -16.31 7.09 -15.61
N TYR A 439 -15.06 7.37 -16.00
CA TYR A 439 -14.55 8.75 -16.04
C TYR A 439 -15.01 9.43 -17.32
N ARG A 440 -15.97 10.35 -17.23
CA ARG A 440 -16.65 11.00 -18.37
C ARG A 440 -16.68 12.52 -18.22
N VAL A 441 -16.69 13.23 -19.33
CA VAL A 441 -16.79 14.70 -19.35
C VAL A 441 -18.24 15.13 -19.56
N PHE A 442 -18.58 16.36 -19.18
CA PHE A 442 -19.87 16.97 -19.53
C PHE A 442 -19.77 17.71 -20.85
N VAL A 443 -20.77 17.54 -21.72
CA VAL A 443 -20.77 18.08 -23.08
C VAL A 443 -22.05 18.86 -23.37
N GLY A 444 -21.94 19.88 -24.23
CA GLY A 444 -23.07 20.66 -24.72
C GLY A 444 -23.55 21.74 -23.74
N ASN A 445 -24.46 22.61 -24.21
CA ASN A 445 -25.17 23.63 -23.42
C ASN A 445 -24.28 24.48 -22.47
N GLY A 446 -23.06 24.80 -22.88
CA GLY A 446 -22.13 25.62 -22.09
C GLY A 446 -21.28 24.83 -21.08
N ALA A 447 -21.32 23.50 -21.09
CA ALA A 447 -20.41 22.66 -20.33
C ALA A 447 -18.94 22.90 -20.68
N SER A 448 -18.00 22.43 -19.86
CA SER A 448 -16.56 22.62 -20.11
C SER A 448 -16.05 21.95 -21.39
N PHE A 449 -16.73 20.93 -21.93
CA PHE A 449 -16.37 20.28 -23.19
C PHE A 449 -17.47 20.46 -24.25
N ASP A 450 -17.04 20.42 -25.51
CA ASP A 450 -17.90 20.40 -26.69
C ASP A 450 -17.54 19.20 -27.57
N TRP A 451 -18.51 18.72 -28.36
CA TRP A 451 -18.33 17.55 -29.23
C TRP A 451 -17.29 17.78 -30.33
N LEU A 452 -17.26 18.98 -30.91
CA LEU A 452 -16.45 19.29 -32.09
C LEU A 452 -15.28 20.20 -31.76
N MET A 453 -15.46 21.10 -30.78
CA MET A 453 -14.48 22.12 -30.45
C MET A 453 -13.80 21.85 -29.12
N GLY A 454 -12.47 22.05 -29.09
CA GLY A 454 -11.75 22.11 -27.83
C GLY A 454 -12.06 23.40 -27.06
N THR A 455 -12.07 23.32 -25.74
CA THR A 455 -12.28 24.48 -24.87
C THR A 455 -10.94 25.00 -24.35
N SER A 456 -10.63 26.28 -24.58
CA SER A 456 -9.45 26.91 -23.98
C SER A 456 -9.69 27.21 -22.50
N LEU A 457 -8.66 27.09 -21.66
CA LEU A 457 -8.72 27.46 -20.24
C LEU A 457 -9.16 28.92 -20.04
N VAL A 458 -8.77 29.82 -20.95
CA VAL A 458 -9.19 31.24 -20.92
C VAL A 458 -10.70 31.41 -21.12
N GLY A 459 -11.35 30.45 -21.80
CA GLY A 459 -12.78 30.42 -22.01
C GLY A 459 -13.60 29.94 -20.81
N ILE A 460 -12.95 29.58 -19.69
CA ILE A 460 -13.60 29.16 -18.45
C ILE A 460 -13.64 30.35 -17.50
N THR A 461 -14.59 31.25 -17.74
CA THR A 461 -14.67 32.56 -17.06
C THR A 461 -15.23 32.46 -15.64
N ASP A 462 -15.94 31.39 -15.31
CA ASP A 462 -16.51 31.18 -13.96
C ASP A 462 -15.47 30.65 -12.95
N GLY A 463 -14.25 30.41 -13.43
CA GLY A 463 -13.09 30.00 -12.66
C GLY A 463 -12.83 28.51 -12.78
N THR A 464 -11.58 28.15 -13.08
CA THR A 464 -11.16 26.75 -13.28
C THR A 464 -11.33 25.87 -12.05
N SER A 465 -11.31 26.45 -10.84
CA SER A 465 -11.59 25.75 -9.58
C SER A 465 -13.08 25.53 -9.29
N ASN A 466 -13.96 26.16 -10.07
CA ASN A 466 -15.42 26.12 -9.92
C ASN A 466 -16.12 25.38 -11.08
N THR A 467 -15.38 24.98 -12.12
CA THR A 467 -15.96 24.27 -13.26
C THR A 467 -15.46 22.83 -13.32
N PHE A 468 -16.37 21.87 -13.49
CA PHE A 468 -16.08 20.46 -13.66
C PHE A 468 -15.34 20.20 -14.97
N MET A 469 -14.29 19.38 -14.90
CA MET A 469 -13.59 18.84 -16.06
C MET A 469 -14.09 17.44 -16.38
N CYS A 470 -13.94 16.51 -15.44
CA CYS A 470 -14.28 15.10 -15.61
C CYS A 470 -14.93 14.57 -14.35
N ALA A 471 -16.00 13.79 -14.49
CA ALA A 471 -16.75 13.22 -13.39
C ALA A 471 -16.80 11.69 -13.47
N THR A 472 -17.09 11.05 -12.35
CA THR A 472 -17.54 9.65 -12.35
C THR A 472 -19.00 9.59 -12.80
N GLY A 473 -19.26 9.01 -13.97
CA GLY A 473 -20.60 8.81 -14.52
C GLY A 473 -21.38 7.72 -13.80
N ALA A 474 -22.71 7.75 -13.90
CA ALA A 474 -23.60 6.72 -13.33
C ALA A 474 -23.47 5.37 -14.05
N THR A 475 -23.21 5.41 -15.35
CA THR A 475 -23.01 4.24 -16.21
C THR A 475 -21.59 4.22 -16.78
N ALA A 476 -21.08 3.01 -17.00
CA ALA A 476 -19.82 2.82 -17.70
C ALA A 476 -20.02 2.83 -19.21
N VAL A 477 -18.99 3.20 -19.95
CA VAL A 477 -18.95 3.15 -21.41
C VAL A 477 -17.62 2.54 -21.85
N PRO A 478 -17.54 1.84 -23.01
CA PRO A 478 -16.27 1.42 -23.57
C PRO A 478 -15.34 2.63 -23.69
N TRP A 479 -14.11 2.54 -23.20
CA TRP A 479 -13.25 3.73 -23.04
C TRP A 479 -12.90 4.45 -24.35
N THR A 480 -13.01 3.79 -25.50
CA THR A 480 -12.78 4.37 -26.82
C THR A 480 -14.04 5.00 -27.43
N LYS A 481 -15.23 4.68 -26.91
CA LYS A 481 -16.52 5.14 -27.44
C LYS A 481 -16.76 6.61 -27.05
N PRO A 482 -17.07 7.51 -28.01
CA PRO A 482 -17.44 8.89 -27.72
C PRO A 482 -18.86 8.98 -27.14
N ASP A 483 -19.02 8.62 -25.87
CA ASP A 483 -20.29 8.60 -25.14
C ASP A 483 -20.08 9.32 -23.78
N GLU A 484 -20.52 10.57 -23.72
CA GLU A 484 -20.20 11.52 -22.63
C GLU A 484 -21.48 12.00 -21.93
N LEU A 485 -21.34 12.77 -20.84
CA LEU A 485 -22.48 13.21 -20.04
C LEU A 485 -23.13 14.43 -20.71
N GLU A 486 -24.19 14.19 -21.47
CA GLU A 486 -24.96 15.26 -22.13
C GLU A 486 -25.60 16.18 -21.09
N PHE A 487 -25.12 17.42 -21.03
CA PHE A 487 -25.62 18.42 -20.09
C PHE A 487 -26.90 19.06 -20.65
N ASP A 488 -27.98 19.05 -19.89
CA ASP A 488 -29.22 19.76 -20.21
C ASP A 488 -29.66 20.58 -18.98
N PRO A 489 -29.50 21.92 -18.98
CA PRO A 489 -29.76 22.74 -17.80
C PRO A 489 -31.23 22.68 -17.33
N GLU A 490 -32.15 22.31 -18.22
CA GLU A 490 -33.58 22.19 -17.88
C GLU A 490 -33.89 20.88 -17.17
N LYS A 491 -33.06 19.85 -17.33
CA LYS A 491 -33.24 18.53 -16.74
C LYS A 491 -32.50 18.35 -15.42
N ASP A 492 -32.86 17.27 -14.73
CA ASP A 492 -32.13 16.80 -13.56
C ASP A 492 -30.86 16.06 -14.01
N ASN A 493 -29.73 16.76 -13.97
CA ASN A 493 -28.41 16.22 -14.32
C ASN A 493 -27.79 15.37 -13.20
N SER A 494 -28.39 15.30 -12.01
CA SER A 494 -27.80 14.58 -10.88
C SER A 494 -27.63 13.08 -11.15
N LYS A 495 -28.51 12.51 -11.99
CA LYS A 495 -28.50 11.10 -12.41
C LYS A 495 -27.37 10.76 -13.38
N LEU A 496 -26.73 11.76 -13.98
CA LEU A 496 -25.58 11.56 -14.86
C LEU A 496 -24.31 11.21 -14.06
N ILE A 497 -24.21 11.71 -12.82
CA ILE A 497 -23.08 11.46 -11.92
C ILE A 497 -23.35 10.20 -11.09
N GLY A 498 -22.37 9.30 -11.08
CA GLY A 498 -22.44 8.03 -10.37
C GLY A 498 -21.70 8.07 -9.04
N LEU A 499 -22.39 7.62 -7.99
CA LEU A 499 -21.78 7.29 -6.69
C LEU A 499 -21.04 5.92 -6.75
N VAL A 500 -20.20 5.73 -7.76
CA VAL A 500 -19.62 4.43 -8.13
C VAL A 500 -18.32 4.10 -7.40
N VAL A 501 -17.80 5.04 -6.61
CA VAL A 501 -16.56 4.88 -5.84
C VAL A 501 -16.92 4.64 -4.38
N ASN A 502 -17.34 3.42 -4.06
CA ASN A 502 -17.81 3.04 -2.72
C ASN A 502 -18.90 3.99 -2.17
N GLY A 503 -19.94 4.24 -2.97
CA GLY A 503 -21.05 5.14 -2.60
C GLY A 503 -20.71 6.63 -2.70
N LYS A 504 -19.58 6.99 -3.31
CA LYS A 504 -19.17 8.39 -3.54
C LYS A 504 -18.99 8.66 -5.03
N ALA A 505 -19.21 9.92 -5.41
CA ALA A 505 -18.82 10.43 -6.72
C ALA A 505 -17.50 11.19 -6.59
N GLN A 506 -16.77 11.31 -7.69
CA GLN A 506 -15.59 12.14 -7.75
C GLN A 506 -15.58 12.97 -9.02
N VAL A 507 -15.10 14.20 -8.89
CA VAL A 507 -15.02 15.17 -9.98
C VAL A 507 -13.63 15.79 -9.97
N ALA A 508 -12.98 15.81 -11.12
CA ALA A 508 -11.86 16.69 -11.39
C ALA A 508 -12.40 18.05 -11.81
N MET A 509 -11.85 19.12 -11.23
CA MET A 509 -12.11 20.50 -11.63
C MET A 509 -11.16 20.88 -12.78
N CYS A 510 -11.48 21.96 -13.49
CA CYS A 510 -10.65 22.46 -14.59
C CYS A 510 -9.28 23.00 -14.15
N ASP A 511 -9.04 23.17 -12.85
CA ASP A 511 -7.71 23.47 -12.26
C ASP A 511 -6.88 22.22 -11.91
N GLY A 512 -7.42 21.01 -12.16
CA GLY A 512 -6.79 19.74 -11.86
C GLY A 512 -6.96 19.24 -10.43
N SER A 513 -7.61 20.01 -9.55
CA SER A 513 -8.00 19.52 -8.23
C SER A 513 -9.14 18.51 -8.32
N VAL A 514 -9.24 17.61 -7.34
CA VAL A 514 -10.29 16.59 -7.30
C VAL A 514 -11.14 16.77 -6.04
N ARG A 515 -12.46 16.72 -6.20
CA ARG A 515 -13.44 16.73 -5.12
C ARG A 515 -14.11 15.36 -5.03
N THR A 516 -14.38 14.93 -3.80
CA THR A 516 -15.14 13.70 -3.52
C THR A 516 -16.47 14.10 -2.92
N LEU A 517 -17.55 13.66 -3.56
CA LEU A 517 -18.92 14.02 -3.22
C LEU A 517 -19.60 12.81 -2.57
N SER A 518 -20.00 12.96 -1.31
CA SER A 518 -20.83 11.95 -0.61
C SER A 518 -22.30 12.04 -1.00
N LYS A 519 -22.71 13.18 -1.58
CA LYS A 519 -24.04 13.45 -2.13
C LYS A 519 -23.85 14.38 -3.34
N ILE A 520 -24.71 14.24 -4.34
CA ILE A 520 -24.74 15.16 -5.48
C ILE A 520 -25.40 16.48 -5.03
N PRO A 521 -24.82 17.65 -5.36
CA PRO A 521 -25.43 18.95 -5.07
C PRO A 521 -26.83 19.10 -5.69
N ALA A 522 -27.58 20.10 -5.22
CA ALA A 522 -28.84 20.52 -5.81
C ALA A 522 -28.65 20.92 -7.29
N LYS A 523 -29.75 20.92 -8.05
CA LYS A 523 -29.74 21.16 -9.50
C LYS A 523 -29.02 22.47 -9.85
N GLU A 524 -29.30 23.54 -9.11
CA GLU A 524 -28.76 24.88 -9.36
C GLU A 524 -27.25 24.91 -9.19
N THR A 525 -26.74 24.39 -8.07
CA THR A 525 -25.31 24.27 -7.80
C THR A 525 -24.63 23.35 -8.81
N LEU A 526 -25.24 22.21 -9.13
CA LEU A 526 -24.70 21.27 -10.09
C LEU A 526 -24.58 21.88 -11.50
N ASN A 527 -25.60 22.59 -11.96
CA ASN A 527 -25.58 23.27 -13.25
C ASN A 527 -24.47 24.33 -13.28
N ALA A 528 -24.36 25.14 -12.23
CA ALA A 528 -23.32 26.17 -12.10
C ALA A 528 -21.88 25.58 -12.09
N LEU A 529 -21.72 24.36 -11.58
CA LEU A 529 -20.43 23.65 -11.61
C LEU A 529 -20.12 23.03 -12.97
N ILE A 530 -21.13 22.77 -13.81
CA ILE A 530 -20.94 22.20 -15.15
C ILE A 530 -20.66 23.30 -16.18
N THR A 531 -21.34 24.45 -16.06
CA THR A 531 -21.19 25.59 -16.96
C THR A 531 -19.81 26.23 -16.81
N ARG A 532 -19.20 26.61 -17.95
CA ARG A 532 -17.87 27.24 -17.97
C ARG A 532 -17.90 28.77 -17.90
N SER A 533 -19.04 29.37 -18.24
CA SER A 533 -19.18 30.81 -18.46
C SER A 533 -20.63 31.31 -18.28
N GLY A 534 -21.38 30.74 -17.34
CA GLY A 534 -22.75 31.13 -17.03
C GLY A 534 -22.85 32.23 -15.95
N GLY A 535 -21.81 32.43 -15.14
CA GLY A 535 -21.75 33.49 -14.12
C GLY A 535 -22.59 33.22 -12.87
N GLU A 536 -23.04 31.97 -12.66
CA GLU A 536 -23.84 31.57 -11.52
C GLU A 536 -23.02 31.47 -10.22
N VAL A 537 -23.68 31.62 -9.08
CA VAL A 537 -23.04 31.47 -7.75
C VAL A 537 -23.12 30.02 -7.31
N ILE A 538 -21.96 29.42 -6.99
CA ILE A 538 -21.90 28.06 -6.43
C ILE A 538 -22.54 28.04 -5.04
N GLY A 539 -23.52 27.16 -4.83
CA GLY A 539 -24.20 26.99 -3.56
C GLY A 539 -23.30 26.38 -2.48
N ASN A 540 -23.70 26.55 -1.21
CA ASN A 540 -22.96 26.04 -0.04
C ASN A 540 -23.05 24.51 0.15
N ASP A 541 -23.71 23.80 -0.76
CA ASP A 541 -23.91 22.36 -0.76
C ASP A 541 -22.86 21.59 -1.60
N PHE A 542 -21.81 22.27 -2.06
CA PHE A 542 -20.66 21.72 -2.79
C PHE A 542 -19.34 21.81 -2.02
#